data_AF-F3GHP4-F1
#
_entry.id   AF-F3GHP4-F1
#
_cell.length_a   1.000
_cell.length_b   1.000
_cell.length_c   1.000
_cell.angle_alpha   90.00
_cell.angle_beta   90.00
_cell.angle_gamma   90.00
#
_symmetry.space_group_name_H-M   'P 1'
#
loop_
_entity.id
_entity.type
_entity.pdbx_description
1 polymer ?
#
loop_
_entity_poly.entity_id
_entity_poly.type
_entity_poly.pdbx_seq_one_letter_code
_entity_poly.pdbx_strand_id
1 'polypeptide(L)'
;PEVWAHVQSMPEPGFAVIAMGKRDVAYDAGLPNPLLRYKPGVQSAGDDVSTCKVTAVMDQHAFMTVAPGCELKVGDIISFGTSHPCLTFDKWRSGCLVDNDLRVIEPFSTYF
;
A
#
# COMPACT_ATOMS: atom_id res chain seq x y z
N PRO A 1 3.66 -8.11 7.07
CA PRO A 1 3.59 -8.00 5.60
C PRO A 1 3.15 -6.59 5.25
N GLU A 2 3.55 -6.16 4.07
CA GLU A 2 3.09 -4.93 3.47
C GLU A 2 2.35 -5.27 2.18
N VAL A 3 1.31 -4.52 1.87
CA VAL A 3 0.68 -4.52 0.54
C VAL A 3 1.18 -3.29 -0.18
N TRP A 4 1.61 -3.45 -1.43
CA TRP A 4 2.20 -2.37 -2.22
C TRP A 4 1.24 -2.01 -3.35
N ALA A 5 0.90 -0.74 -3.47
CA ALA A 5 -0.11 -0.30 -4.44
C ALA A 5 0.19 1.07 -5.02
N HIS A 6 -0.25 1.28 -6.25
CA HIS A 6 -0.07 2.54 -6.94
C HIS A 6 -1.08 3.60 -6.50
N VAL A 7 -0.64 4.86 -6.47
CA VAL A 7 -1.50 6.03 -6.56
C VAL A 7 -2.10 6.05 -7.96
N GLN A 8 -3.40 5.78 -8.06
CA GLN A 8 -4.11 5.67 -9.34
C GLN A 8 -4.70 7.01 -9.78
N SER A 9 -5.12 7.86 -8.83
CA SER A 9 -5.68 9.17 -9.12
C SER A 9 -5.46 10.15 -7.98
N MET A 10 -5.38 11.44 -8.31
CA MET A 10 -5.37 12.57 -7.39
C MET A 10 -6.34 13.65 -7.90
N PRO A 11 -7.65 13.44 -7.76
CA PRO A 11 -8.67 14.28 -8.41
C PRO A 11 -8.79 15.66 -7.78
N GLU A 12 -8.35 15.83 -6.52
CA GLU A 12 -8.35 17.10 -5.82
C GLU A 12 -7.15 17.20 -4.85
N PRO A 13 -6.71 18.42 -4.48
CA PRO A 13 -5.61 18.61 -3.55
C PRO A 13 -5.86 17.91 -2.21
N GLY A 14 -4.86 17.16 -1.72
CA GLY A 14 -4.96 16.47 -0.43
C GLY A 14 -5.71 15.13 -0.48
N PHE A 15 -6.12 14.66 -1.66
CA PHE A 15 -6.85 13.39 -1.81
C PHE A 15 -6.19 12.49 -2.87
N ALA A 16 -6.01 11.22 -2.52
CA ALA A 16 -5.49 10.20 -3.41
C ALA A 16 -6.39 8.96 -3.42
N VAL A 17 -6.56 8.38 -4.60
CA VAL A 17 -7.17 7.07 -4.82
C VAL A 17 -6.07 6.06 -5.07
N ILE A 18 -6.02 5.03 -4.25
CA ILE A 18 -4.99 3.97 -4.28
C ILE A 18 -5.58 2.70 -4.89
N ALA A 19 -4.81 2.03 -5.75
CA ALA A 19 -5.17 0.76 -6.39
C ALA A 19 -5.02 -0.44 -5.40
N MET A 20 -5.73 -0.37 -4.28
CA MET A 20 -5.79 -1.40 -3.23
C MET A 20 -7.17 -1.35 -2.58
N GLY A 21 -7.89 -2.46 -2.53
CA GLY A 21 -9.23 -2.54 -1.96
C GLY A 21 -9.41 -3.68 -0.97
N LYS A 22 -10.69 -3.96 -0.65
CA LYS A 22 -11.08 -5.05 0.26
C LYS A 22 -10.60 -6.42 -0.21
N ARG A 23 -10.34 -6.57 -1.51
CA ARG A 23 -9.79 -7.79 -2.11
C ARG A 23 -8.29 -7.97 -1.89
N ASP A 24 -7.61 -6.93 -1.46
CA ASP A 24 -6.14 -6.90 -1.36
C ASP A 24 -5.67 -6.80 0.09
N VAL A 25 -6.47 -6.18 0.97
CA VAL A 25 -6.06 -5.91 2.36
C VAL A 25 -7.20 -6.05 3.35
N ALA A 26 -6.91 -6.64 4.52
CA ALA A 26 -7.84 -6.62 5.66
C ALA A 26 -8.15 -5.19 6.08
N TYR A 27 -9.41 -4.91 6.40
CA TYR A 27 -9.89 -3.57 6.74
C TYR A 27 -10.81 -3.54 7.96
N ASP A 28 -11.28 -4.71 8.37
CA ASP A 28 -12.17 -4.99 9.50
C ASP A 28 -11.46 -4.86 10.84
N ALA A 29 -10.16 -5.18 10.90
CA ALA A 29 -9.34 -5.04 12.10
C ALA A 29 -8.49 -3.75 12.14
N GLY A 30 -8.83 -2.78 11.29
CA GLY A 30 -8.13 -1.50 11.15
C GLY A 30 -7.86 -1.15 9.69
N LEU A 31 -7.81 0.15 9.37
CA LEU A 31 -7.47 0.61 8.03
C LEU A 31 -5.96 0.42 7.77
N PRO A 32 -5.56 0.15 6.51
CA PRO A 32 -4.14 0.07 6.14
C PRO A 32 -3.42 1.39 6.42
N ASN A 33 -2.21 1.30 6.98
CA ASN A 33 -1.37 2.44 7.28
C ASN A 33 -0.37 2.66 6.14
N PRO A 34 -0.36 3.81 5.46
CA PRO A 34 0.71 4.13 4.52
C PRO A 34 2.04 4.23 5.28
N LEU A 35 3.13 3.76 4.68
CA LEU A 35 4.46 3.76 5.29
C LEU A 35 5.46 4.53 4.43
N LEU A 36 5.82 3.97 3.28
CA LEU A 36 6.84 4.52 2.39
C LEU A 36 6.30 4.71 0.98
N ARG A 37 6.73 5.78 0.33
CA ARG A 37 6.45 6.08 -1.08
C ARG A 37 7.69 5.85 -1.94
N TYR A 38 7.50 5.24 -3.09
CA TYR A 38 8.52 4.99 -4.10
C TYR A 38 8.09 5.54 -5.46
N LYS A 39 9.05 6.12 -6.19
CA LYS A 39 8.85 6.55 -7.57
C LYS A 39 9.16 5.38 -8.50
N PRO A 40 8.29 5.05 -9.49
CA PRO A 40 8.57 3.99 -10.45
C PRO A 40 9.92 4.18 -11.14
N GLY A 41 10.70 3.10 -11.23
CA GLY A 41 12.01 3.09 -11.88
C GLY A 41 13.13 3.77 -11.10
N VAL A 42 12.88 4.24 -9.87
CA VAL A 42 13.90 4.85 -9.00
C VAL A 42 14.19 3.92 -7.82
N GLN A 43 15.42 3.40 -7.76
CA GLN A 43 15.88 2.67 -6.57
C GLN A 43 16.24 3.70 -5.48
N SER A 44 15.47 3.71 -4.39
CA SER A 44 15.66 4.63 -3.27
C SER A 44 15.16 3.99 -1.98
N ALA A 45 15.51 4.59 -0.83
CA ALA A 45 15.05 4.13 0.48
C ALA A 45 13.55 4.37 0.75
N GLY A 46 12.85 5.03 -0.18
CA GLY A 46 11.46 5.46 -0.01
C GLY A 46 11.34 6.76 0.80
N ASP A 47 10.30 7.53 0.53
CA ASP A 47 9.96 8.72 1.30
C ASP A 47 8.89 8.38 2.33
N ASP A 48 9.06 8.82 3.57
CA ASP A 48 8.07 8.59 4.64
C ASP A 48 6.75 9.31 4.33
N VAL A 49 5.67 8.54 4.29
CA VAL A 49 4.29 9.00 4.07
C VAL A 49 3.35 8.51 5.17
N SER A 50 3.89 8.11 6.32
CA SER A 50 3.13 7.62 7.48
C SER A 50 2.19 8.67 8.11
N THR A 51 2.37 9.94 7.76
CA THR A 51 1.46 11.03 8.14
C THR A 51 0.21 11.11 7.26
N CYS A 52 0.21 10.49 6.07
CA CYS A 52 -1.00 10.30 5.27
C CYS A 52 -1.95 9.31 5.96
N LYS A 53 -3.24 9.33 5.60
CA LYS A 53 -4.24 8.47 6.26
C LYS A 53 -5.21 7.87 5.27
N VAL A 54 -5.31 6.54 5.25
CA VAL A 54 -6.43 5.86 4.56
C VAL A 54 -7.72 6.16 5.33
N THR A 55 -8.74 6.62 4.62
CA THR A 55 -10.04 7.02 5.19
C THR A 55 -11.17 6.05 4.83
N ALA A 56 -11.05 5.33 3.72
CA ALA A 56 -12.00 4.31 3.31
C ALA A 56 -11.34 3.24 2.42
N VAL A 57 -11.92 2.04 2.41
CA VAL A 57 -11.53 0.93 1.53
C VAL A 57 -12.77 0.40 0.81
N MET A 58 -12.77 0.57 -0.51
CA MET A 58 -13.75 0.07 -1.48
C MET A 58 -13.31 -1.29 -2.02
N ASP A 59 -14.07 -1.90 -2.93
CA ASP A 59 -13.77 -3.26 -3.41
C ASP A 59 -12.35 -3.38 -4.02
N GLN A 60 -11.95 -2.40 -4.83
CA GLN A 60 -10.67 -2.35 -5.57
C GLN A 60 -9.83 -1.09 -5.29
N HIS A 61 -10.32 -0.19 -4.44
CA HIS A 61 -9.68 1.11 -4.24
C HIS A 61 -9.69 1.51 -2.77
N ALA A 62 -8.70 2.28 -2.36
CA ALA A 62 -8.68 2.94 -1.05
C ALA A 62 -8.62 4.45 -1.25
N PHE A 63 -9.29 5.17 -0.36
CA PHE A 63 -9.25 6.62 -0.31
C PHE A 63 -8.27 7.05 0.76
N MET A 64 -7.40 7.99 0.43
CA MET A 64 -6.34 8.44 1.31
C MET A 64 -6.28 9.98 1.35
N THR A 65 -6.25 10.53 2.55
CA THR A 65 -5.90 11.94 2.77
C THR A 65 -4.38 12.07 2.73
N VAL A 66 -3.89 12.98 1.91
CA VAL A 66 -2.47 13.31 1.77
C VAL A 66 -2.12 14.40 2.77
N ALA A 67 -1.12 14.16 3.60
CA ALA A 67 -0.69 15.12 4.61
C ALA A 67 -0.08 16.38 3.97
N PRO A 68 -0.22 17.57 4.60
CA PRO A 68 0.48 18.76 4.16
C PRO A 68 2.00 18.53 4.05
N GLY A 69 2.61 18.99 2.96
CA GLY A 69 4.05 18.80 2.69
C GLY A 69 4.42 17.44 2.09
N CYS A 70 3.48 16.49 2.02
CA CYS A 70 3.67 15.25 1.29
C CYS A 70 3.33 15.46 -0.20
N GLU A 71 4.33 15.35 -1.07
CA GLU A 71 4.13 15.41 -2.52
C GLU A 71 3.96 14.00 -3.09
N LEU A 72 2.75 13.67 -3.53
CA LEU A 72 2.45 12.45 -4.28
C LEU A 72 2.19 12.74 -5.75
N LYS A 73 2.44 11.74 -6.61
CA LYS A 73 2.06 11.75 -8.02
C LYS A 73 1.32 10.48 -8.39
N VAL A 74 0.44 10.58 -9.38
CA VAL A 74 -0.14 9.40 -10.03
C VAL A 74 0.99 8.52 -10.56
N GLY A 75 0.92 7.23 -10.24
CA GLY A 75 1.95 6.24 -10.54
C GLY A 75 2.93 5.97 -9.39
N ASP A 76 3.04 6.84 -8.39
CA ASP A 76 3.84 6.54 -7.19
C ASP A 76 3.35 5.24 -6.54
N ILE A 77 4.26 4.44 -5.98
CA ILE A 77 3.97 3.19 -5.27
C ILE A 77 4.04 3.48 -3.78
N ILE A 78 3.06 3.05 -3.01
CA ILE A 78 3.05 3.18 -1.56
C ILE A 78 3.03 1.80 -0.94
N SER A 79 3.86 1.58 0.08
CA SER A 79 3.76 0.41 0.94
C SER A 79 2.80 0.67 2.08
N PHE A 80 1.93 -0.31 2.33
CA PHE A 80 0.89 -0.24 3.35
C PHE A 80 1.09 -1.35 4.38
N GLY A 81 1.27 -0.95 5.64
CA GLY A 81 1.22 -1.85 6.77
C GLY A 81 -0.22 -2.15 7.21
N THR A 82 -0.41 -3.29 7.85
CA THR A 82 -1.68 -3.65 8.53
C THR A 82 -1.38 -4.08 9.95
N SER A 83 -2.26 -3.70 10.88
CA SER A 83 -2.18 -4.10 12.30
C SER A 83 -2.39 -5.60 12.48
N HIS A 84 -3.16 -6.24 11.59
CA HIS A 84 -3.51 -7.66 11.64
C HIS A 84 -3.10 -8.35 10.34
N PRO A 85 -1.78 -8.56 10.15
CA PRO A 85 -1.26 -9.06 8.90
C PRO A 85 -1.79 -10.44 8.50
N CYS A 86 -2.05 -11.31 9.46
CA CYS A 86 -2.58 -12.65 9.21
C CYS A 86 -3.95 -12.61 8.50
N LEU A 87 -4.79 -11.62 8.77
CA LEU A 87 -6.11 -11.45 8.13
C LEU A 87 -6.03 -10.97 6.67
N THR A 88 -4.83 -10.66 6.19
CA THR A 88 -4.61 -10.28 4.79
C THR A 88 -4.13 -11.45 3.94
N PHE A 89 -3.59 -12.52 4.54
CA PHE A 89 -3.01 -13.62 3.77
C PHE A 89 -4.04 -14.42 2.97
N ASP A 90 -5.28 -14.54 3.43
CA ASP A 90 -6.36 -15.25 2.73
C ASP A 90 -6.81 -14.57 1.43
N LYS A 91 -6.45 -13.30 1.25
CA LYS A 91 -6.72 -12.51 0.05
C LYS A 91 -5.73 -12.78 -1.09
N TRP A 92 -4.57 -13.33 -0.77
CA TRP A 92 -3.47 -13.51 -1.72
C TRP A 92 -3.12 -14.98 -1.86
N ARG A 93 -3.20 -15.52 -3.08
CA ARG A 93 -2.76 -16.90 -3.39
C ARG A 93 -1.26 -17.09 -3.27
N SER A 94 -0.49 -16.00 -3.35
CA SER A 94 0.97 -16.01 -3.24
C SER A 94 1.48 -14.68 -2.69
N GLY A 95 2.62 -14.71 -2.00
CA GLY A 95 3.37 -13.52 -1.59
C GLY A 95 4.85 -13.62 -1.97
N CYS A 96 5.60 -12.54 -1.72
CA CYS A 96 7.03 -12.46 -1.97
C CYS A 96 7.78 -12.19 -0.66
N LEU A 97 8.83 -12.97 -0.39
CA LEU A 97 9.88 -12.60 0.54
C LEU A 97 10.89 -11.72 -0.20
N VAL A 98 11.28 -10.61 0.41
CA VAL A 98 12.22 -9.63 -0.17
C VAL A 98 13.40 -9.39 0.76
N ASP A 99 14.55 -9.00 0.19
CA ASP A 99 15.69 -8.50 0.94
C ASP A 99 15.53 -7.01 1.32
N ASN A 100 16.52 -6.44 2.01
CA ASN A 100 16.51 -5.03 2.41
C ASN A 100 16.60 -4.06 1.21
N ASP A 101 17.02 -4.54 0.03
CA ASP A 101 17.08 -3.77 -1.21
C ASP A 101 15.80 -3.95 -2.06
N LEU A 102 14.75 -4.56 -1.48
CA LEU A 102 13.47 -4.90 -2.11
C LEU A 102 13.60 -5.87 -3.31
N ARG A 103 14.68 -6.66 -3.37
CA ARG A 103 14.79 -7.75 -4.35
C ARG A 103 14.00 -8.94 -3.86
N VAL A 104 13.21 -9.56 -4.74
CA VAL A 104 12.50 -10.80 -4.43
C VAL A 104 13.51 -11.92 -4.24
N ILE A 105 13.51 -12.51 -3.04
CA ILE A 105 14.31 -13.69 -2.69
C ILE A 105 13.55 -14.94 -3.12
N GLU A 106 12.27 -15.05 -2.72
CA GLU A 106 11.42 -16.18 -3.04
C GLU A 106 9.93 -15.79 -3.10
N PRO A 107 9.16 -16.34 -4.04
CA PRO A 107 7.70 -16.37 -3.94
C PRO A 107 7.25 -17.57 -3.09
N PHE A 108 6.16 -17.41 -2.36
CA PHE A 108 5.52 -18.50 -1.61
C PHE A 108 4.01 -18.54 -1.89
N SER A 109 3.41 -19.73 -1.81
CA SER A 109 1.97 -19.93 -1.97
C SER A 109 1.25 -19.95 -0.63
N THR A 110 -0.01 -19.52 -0.63
CA THR A 110 -0.94 -19.72 0.48
C THR A 110 -2.01 -20.76 0.11
N TYR A 111 -2.62 -21.39 1.12
CA TYR A 111 -3.57 -22.48 0.94
C TYR A 111 -4.78 -22.27 1.86
N PHE A 112 -5.66 -21.34 1.46
CA PHE A 112 -6.92 -21.00 2.14
C PHE A 112 -8.13 -21.53 1.37
#